data_AF-A0A7X0GNJ6-F1
#
_entry.id   AF-A0A7X0GNJ6-F1
#
_cell.length_a   1.000
_cell.length_b   1.000
_cell.length_c   1.000
_cell.angle_alpha   90.00
_cell.angle_beta   90.00
_cell.angle_gamma   90.00
#
_symmetry.space_group_name_H-M   'P 1'
#
loop_
_entity.id
_entity.type
_entity.pdbx_description
1 polymer ?
#
loop_
_entity_poly.entity_id
_entity_poly.type
_entity_poly.pdbx_seq_one_letter_code
_entity_poly.pdbx_strand_id
1 'polypeptide(L)'
;MAFAAPYAKVDGKGMAGYVAVVYGGATGLDPAEHTVISQNTAGVPGAAEAEDGFGEAIAPADLNGDGYTDLAVGPPGEDVGDDVDGGSVTVLWGSASGLKNGTTVELGCGFAD
;
A
#
# COMPACT_ATOMS: atom_id res chain seq x y z
N MET A 1 -8.18 -9.41 -5.46
CA MET A 1 -6.85 -9.65 -6.08
C MET A 1 -6.14 -8.31 -6.19
N ALA A 2 -4.86 -8.24 -5.78
CA ALA A 2 -4.06 -7.02 -5.85
C ALA A 2 -3.00 -7.12 -6.96
N PHE A 3 -2.77 -6.02 -7.65
CA PHE A 3 -1.77 -5.84 -8.70
C PHE A 3 -0.91 -4.65 -8.34
N ALA A 4 0.41 -4.83 -8.31
CA ALA A 4 1.33 -3.74 -8.03
C ALA A 4 1.87 -3.12 -9.33
N ALA A 5 2.06 -1.80 -9.29
CA ALA A 5 2.74 -1.04 -10.33
C ALA A 5 3.73 -0.07 -9.67
N PRO A 6 4.80 -0.58 -9.02
CA PRO A 6 5.71 0.24 -8.20
C PRO A 6 6.41 1.33 -9.01
N TYR A 7 6.67 1.10 -10.29
CA TYR A 7 7.36 2.08 -11.14
C TYR A 7 6.41 3.04 -11.86
N ALA A 8 5.11 3.03 -11.52
CA ALA A 8 4.14 3.93 -12.12
C ALA A 8 4.31 5.37 -11.63
N LYS A 9 3.87 6.31 -12.48
CA LYS A 9 3.86 7.73 -12.17
C LYS A 9 2.60 8.10 -11.39
N VAL A 10 2.76 8.79 -10.26
CA VAL A 10 1.66 9.34 -9.46
C VAL A 10 1.84 10.85 -9.34
N ASP A 11 0.83 11.63 -9.74
CA ASP A 11 0.82 13.10 -9.68
C ASP A 11 2.14 13.81 -10.07
N GLY A 12 2.75 13.41 -11.19
CA GLY A 12 4.00 14.02 -11.64
C GLY A 12 5.27 13.29 -11.19
N LYS A 13 5.21 12.47 -10.13
CA LYS A 13 6.33 11.76 -9.52
C LYS A 13 6.57 10.42 -10.20
N GLY A 14 7.74 10.25 -10.82
CA GLY A 14 8.11 9.00 -11.48
C GLY A 14 8.45 7.93 -10.45
N MET A 15 8.11 6.68 -10.73
CA MET A 15 8.41 5.54 -9.84
C MET A 15 7.86 5.66 -8.41
N ALA A 16 6.84 6.49 -8.21
CA ALA A 16 6.16 6.62 -6.92
C ALA A 16 5.34 5.37 -6.57
N GLY A 17 4.72 4.77 -7.59
CA GLY A 17 4.02 3.50 -7.46
C GLY A 17 2.57 3.57 -6.96
N TYR A 18 1.81 2.53 -7.32
CA TYR A 18 0.47 2.28 -6.79
C TYR A 18 0.15 0.79 -6.77
N VAL A 19 -0.87 0.42 -6.01
CA VAL A 19 -1.53 -0.90 -6.07
C VAL A 19 -2.96 -0.76 -6.59
N ALA A 20 -3.35 -1.61 -7.53
CA ALA A 20 -4.72 -1.74 -8.00
C ALA A 20 -5.34 -3.01 -7.41
N VAL A 21 -6.54 -2.90 -6.85
CA VAL A 21 -7.24 -4.03 -6.23
C VAL A 21 -8.58 -4.22 -6.90
N VAL A 22 -8.82 -5.43 -7.41
CA VAL A 22 -10.12 -5.88 -7.92
C VAL A 22 -10.76 -6.77 -6.86
N TYR A 23 -11.95 -6.41 -6.40
CA TYR A 23 -12.66 -7.14 -5.37
C TYR A 23 -13.40 -8.35 -5.92
N GLY A 24 -13.82 -9.24 -5.03
CA GLY A 24 -14.64 -10.39 -5.37
C GLY A 24 -16.14 -10.05 -5.31
N GLY A 25 -16.91 -10.65 -6.21
CA GLY A 25 -18.36 -10.70 -6.19
C GLY A 25 -18.87 -12.15 -6.19
N ALA A 26 -20.19 -12.31 -6.37
CA ALA A 26 -20.87 -13.61 -6.25
C ALA A 26 -20.38 -14.69 -7.24
N THR A 27 -19.77 -14.30 -8.36
CA THR A 27 -19.34 -15.22 -9.43
C THR A 27 -17.83 -15.20 -9.68
N GLY A 28 -17.03 -14.61 -8.79
CA GLY A 28 -15.58 -14.44 -8.96
C GLY A 28 -15.14 -13.00 -8.81
N LEU A 29 -14.02 -12.62 -9.42
CA LEU A 29 -13.58 -11.21 -9.43
C LEU A 29 -14.62 -10.33 -10.14
N ASP A 30 -14.90 -9.17 -9.55
CA ASP A 30 -15.80 -8.16 -10.11
C ASP A 30 -14.97 -6.92 -10.51
N PRO A 31 -14.66 -6.75 -11.81
CA PRO A 31 -13.90 -5.60 -12.29
C PRO A 31 -14.60 -4.25 -12.08
N ALA A 32 -15.92 -4.23 -11.87
CA ALA A 32 -16.63 -2.99 -11.56
C ALA A 32 -16.32 -2.51 -10.13
N GLU A 33 -16.07 -3.44 -9.22
CA GLU A 33 -15.68 -3.18 -7.84
C GLU A 33 -14.15 -3.24 -7.72
N HIS A 34 -13.50 -2.11 -7.96
CA HIS A 34 -12.04 -1.99 -7.86
C HIS A 34 -11.61 -0.65 -7.25
N THR A 35 -10.36 -0.58 -6.81
CA THR A 35 -9.72 0.65 -6.35
C THR A 35 -8.27 0.72 -6.81
N VAL A 36 -7.71 1.92 -6.87
CA VAL A 36 -6.29 2.19 -7.09
C VAL A 36 -5.79 3.04 -5.93
N ILE A 37 -4.74 2.58 -5.27
CA ILE A 37 -4.23 3.14 -4.03
C ILE A 37 -2.74 3.47 -4.19
N SER A 38 -2.39 4.70 -3.86
CA SER A 38 -1.00 5.20 -3.74
C SER A 38 -0.86 5.91 -2.38
N GLN A 39 0.34 6.38 -2.04
CA GLN A 39 0.53 7.24 -0.86
C GLN A 39 -0.29 8.55 -0.91
N ASN A 40 -0.64 9.03 -2.11
CA ASN A 40 -1.54 10.19 -2.25
C ASN A 40 -3.03 9.86 -2.04
N THR A 41 -3.41 8.60 -1.88
CA THR A 41 -4.80 8.23 -1.64
C THR A 41 -5.24 8.69 -0.26
N ALA A 42 -6.39 9.37 -0.16
CA ALA A 42 -6.89 9.89 1.11
C ALA A 42 -6.97 8.81 2.20
N GLY A 43 -6.35 9.11 3.35
CA GLY A 43 -6.27 8.18 4.49
C GLY A 43 -5.09 7.22 4.44
N VAL A 44 -4.29 7.21 3.37
CA VAL A 44 -2.98 6.55 3.34
C VAL A 44 -1.95 7.54 3.87
N PRO A 45 -1.09 7.17 4.84
CA PRO A 45 -0.04 8.04 5.34
C PRO A 45 1.04 8.31 4.29
N GLY A 46 1.79 9.39 4.50
CA GLY A 46 2.83 9.84 3.57
C GLY A 46 2.25 10.62 2.39
N ALA A 47 3.10 10.85 1.40
CA ALA A 47 2.75 11.38 0.11
C ALA A 47 3.59 10.65 -0.93
N ALA A 48 3.10 10.56 -2.17
CA ALA A 48 3.90 10.01 -3.24
C ALA A 48 5.08 10.94 -3.54
N GLU A 49 6.29 10.40 -3.43
CA GLU A 49 7.54 11.01 -3.85
C GLU A 49 8.11 10.23 -5.04
N ALA A 50 9.21 10.72 -5.61
CA ALA A 50 9.77 10.05 -6.77
C ALA A 50 10.69 8.94 -6.28
N GLU A 51 10.57 7.76 -6.88
CA GLU A 51 11.39 6.57 -6.58
C GLU A 51 10.99 5.76 -5.32
N ASP A 52 9.93 6.13 -4.60
CA ASP A 52 9.44 5.41 -3.41
C ASP A 52 9.06 3.96 -3.68
N GLY A 53 8.51 3.68 -4.87
CA GLY A 53 8.15 2.34 -5.28
C GLY A 53 6.95 1.74 -4.52
N PHE A 54 5.95 2.52 -4.12
CA PHE A 54 4.78 2.00 -3.41
C PHE A 54 4.12 0.83 -4.15
N GLY A 55 4.14 -0.34 -3.53
CA GLY A 55 3.67 -1.59 -4.14
C GLY A 55 4.78 -2.55 -4.53
N GLU A 56 6.06 -2.22 -4.36
CA GLU A 56 7.17 -3.06 -4.77
C GLU A 56 7.19 -4.41 -4.04
N ALA A 57 6.71 -4.40 -2.79
CA ALA A 57 6.28 -5.59 -2.08
C ALA A 57 4.83 -5.46 -1.62
N ILE A 58 4.05 -6.54 -1.76
CA ILE A 58 2.68 -6.62 -1.22
C ILE A 58 2.46 -7.97 -0.52
N ALA A 59 1.74 -7.95 0.60
CA ALA A 59 1.35 -9.15 1.33
C ALA A 59 -0.11 -9.04 1.82
N PRO A 60 -1.03 -9.83 1.26
CA PRO A 60 -2.42 -9.88 1.73
C PRO A 60 -2.59 -10.84 2.91
N ALA A 61 -3.29 -10.40 3.94
CA ALA A 61 -3.68 -11.21 5.10
C ALA A 61 -4.81 -10.51 5.86
N ASP A 62 -5.60 -11.23 6.66
CA ASP A 62 -6.43 -10.61 7.69
C ASP A 62 -5.55 -10.42 8.93
N LEU A 63 -4.96 -9.22 9.06
CA LEU A 63 -3.94 -8.91 10.06
C LEU A 63 -4.55 -8.52 11.40
N ASN A 64 -5.80 -8.05 11.41
CA ASN A 64 -6.51 -7.61 12.62
C ASN A 64 -7.60 -8.60 13.10
N GLY A 65 -7.91 -9.64 12.31
CA GLY A 65 -8.87 -10.70 12.65
C GLY A 65 -10.34 -10.29 12.47
N ASP A 66 -10.64 -9.29 11.64
CA ASP A 66 -12.01 -8.80 11.43
C ASP A 66 -12.77 -9.53 10.32
N GLY A 67 -12.12 -10.48 9.64
CA GLY A 67 -12.70 -11.28 8.56
C GLY A 67 -12.58 -10.65 7.17
N TYR A 68 -11.94 -9.49 7.03
CA TYR A 68 -11.60 -8.87 5.75
C TYR A 68 -10.10 -8.96 5.48
N THR A 69 -9.73 -9.10 4.21
CA THR A 69 -8.31 -9.10 3.83
C THR A 69 -7.76 -7.69 3.87
N ASP A 70 -6.74 -7.48 4.69
CA ASP A 70 -5.85 -6.32 4.69
C ASP A 70 -4.73 -6.49 3.64
N LEU A 71 -4.01 -5.40 3.38
CA LEU A 71 -2.87 -5.42 2.47
C LEU A 71 -1.71 -4.65 3.07
N ALA A 72 -0.63 -5.36 3.42
CA ALA A 72 0.66 -4.71 3.67
C ALA A 72 1.31 -4.33 2.33
N VAL A 73 1.79 -3.10 2.22
CA VAL A 73 2.39 -2.52 1.02
C VAL A 73 3.70 -1.83 1.39
N GLY A 74 4.79 -2.21 0.73
CA GLY A 74 6.10 -1.62 0.93
C GLY A 74 6.46 -0.62 -0.19
N PRO A 75 6.78 0.64 0.17
CA PRO A 75 7.62 1.53 -0.61
C PRO A 75 9.08 1.46 -0.09
N PRO A 76 9.99 0.72 -0.75
CA PRO A 76 11.38 0.61 -0.30
C PRO A 76 12.18 1.91 -0.44
N GLY A 77 11.77 2.85 -1.29
CA GLY A 77 12.39 4.17 -1.42
C GLY A 77 11.74 5.25 -0.56
N GLU A 78 10.86 4.90 0.37
CA GLU A 78 10.25 5.89 1.26
C GLU A 78 11.28 6.51 2.21
N ASP A 79 11.28 7.83 2.30
CA ASP A 79 12.03 8.57 3.31
C ASP A 79 11.36 8.45 4.69
N VAL A 80 12.10 7.99 5.71
CA VAL A 80 11.58 7.84 7.08
C VAL A 80 12.36 8.73 8.03
N GLY A 81 11.82 9.93 8.30
CA GLY A 81 12.49 10.92 9.13
C GLY A 81 13.74 11.48 8.44
N ASP A 82 14.91 11.20 9.00
CA ASP A 82 16.21 11.60 8.41
C ASP A 82 16.85 10.45 7.59
N ASP A 83 16.23 9.26 7.56
CA ASP A 83 16.72 8.10 6.81
C ASP A 83 16.18 8.13 5.37
N VAL A 84 17.03 8.53 4.44
CA VAL A 84 16.71 8.65 3.02
C VAL A 84 16.61 7.25 2.41
N ASP A 85 15.51 6.97 1.71
CA ASP A 85 15.19 5.65 1.16
C ASP A 85 15.25 4.52 2.22
N GLY A 86 14.95 4.83 3.49
CA GLY A 86 14.94 3.85 4.59
C GLY A 86 13.85 2.79 4.44
N GLY A 87 12.82 3.12 3.65
CA GLY A 87 11.70 2.26 3.34
C GLY A 87 10.70 2.15 4.48
N SER A 88 9.45 1.81 4.13
CA SER A 88 8.41 1.61 5.14
C SER A 88 7.50 0.43 4.79
N VAL A 89 6.55 0.14 5.69
CA VAL A 89 5.42 -0.75 5.39
C VAL A 89 4.14 -0.04 5.78
N THR A 90 3.23 0.13 4.83
CA THR A 90 1.87 0.61 5.11
C THR A 90 0.91 -0.56 5.10
N VAL A 91 0.12 -0.73 6.16
CA VAL A 91 -1.01 -1.66 6.18
C VAL A 91 -2.27 -0.91 5.78
N LEU A 92 -2.90 -1.33 4.69
CA LEU A 92 -4.21 -0.88 4.24
C LEU A 92 -5.27 -1.82 4.82
N TRP A 93 -6.21 -1.28 5.59
CA TRP A 93 -7.19 -2.10 6.31
C TRP A 93 -8.39 -2.49 5.44
N GLY A 94 -8.74 -3.77 5.45
CA GLY A 94 -9.91 -4.34 4.81
C GLY A 94 -11.20 -3.94 5.50
N SER A 95 -12.29 -3.94 4.74
CA SER A 95 -13.64 -3.75 5.27
C SER A 95 -14.68 -4.25 4.28
N ALA A 96 -15.95 -4.23 4.67
CA ALA A 96 -17.08 -4.47 3.77
C ALA A 96 -17.12 -3.50 2.57
N SER A 97 -16.45 -2.35 2.66
CA SER A 97 -16.34 -1.35 1.59
C SER A 97 -14.98 -1.38 0.89
N GLY A 98 -14.22 -2.46 1.03
CA GLY A 98 -12.88 -2.61 0.48
C GLY A 98 -11.78 -2.05 1.39
N LEU A 99 -10.58 -1.93 0.82
CA LEU A 99 -9.39 -1.42 1.50
C LEU A 99 -9.52 0.09 1.72
N LYS A 100 -9.37 0.53 2.96
CA LYS A 100 -9.40 1.95 3.35
C LYS A 100 -8.50 2.19 4.55
N ASN A 101 -8.01 3.42 4.68
CA ASN A 101 -7.16 3.88 5.76
C ASN A 101 -5.85 3.07 5.86
N GLY A 102 -4.73 3.75 5.77
CA GLY A 102 -3.41 3.17 5.95
C GLY A 102 -2.88 3.42 7.35
N THR A 103 -2.12 2.47 7.88
CA THR A 103 -1.23 2.70 9.01
C THR A 103 0.18 2.40 8.57
N THR A 104 1.09 3.37 8.67
CA THR A 104 2.52 3.11 8.51
C THR A 104 3.04 2.38 9.74
N VAL A 105 3.63 1.22 9.49
CA VAL A 105 4.44 0.49 10.45
C VAL A 105 5.86 1.01 10.26
N GLU A 106 6.24 1.99 11.06
CA GLU A 106 7.62 2.45 11.08
C GLU A 106 8.50 1.33 11.62
N LEU A 107 9.38 0.82 10.77
CA LEU A 107 10.47 -0.05 11.18
C LEU A 107 11.54 0.85 11.79
N GLY A 108 11.24 1.43 12.96
CA GLY A 108 12.22 2.19 13.71
C GLY A 108 13.49 1.34 13.86
N CYS A 109 14.65 1.95 13.62
CA CYS A 109 15.96 1.33 13.80
C CYS A 109 16.04 0.65 15.19
N GLY A 110 15.72 -0.65 15.23
CA GLY A 110 15.43 -1.36 16.46
C GLY A 110 15.46 -2.88 16.35
N PHE A 111 15.75 -3.42 15.16
CA PHE A 111 16.31 -4.77 15.06
C PHE A 111 17.80 -4.69 15.33
N ALA A 112 18.15 -4.49 16.61
CA ALA A 112 19.49 -4.80 17.08
C ALA A 112 19.64 -6.33 17.05
N ASP A 113 20.61 -6.81 16.28
CA ASP A 113 21.30 -8.07 16.57
C ASP A 113 22.12 -7.90 17.88
#